data_AF-A0A7C2PAM8-F1
#
_entry.id   AF-A0A7C2PAM8-F1
#
_cell.length_a   1.000
_cell.length_b   1.000
_cell.length_c   1.000
_cell.angle_alpha   90.00
_cell.angle_beta   90.00
_cell.angle_gamma   90.00
#
_symmetry.space_group_name_H-M   'P 1'
#
loop_
_entity.id
_entity.type
_entity.pdbx_description
1 polymer ?
#
loop_
_entity_poly.entity_id
_entity_poly.type
_entity_poly.pdbx_seq_one_letter_code
_entity_poly.pdbx_strand_id
1 'polypeptide(L)'
;MKKEIPLAITFISGFLLVLALFIPHKPFGNLEEIFNDWYIIVSGFTMLLGIDSLLSYNFSKIRRKEKDAPYSLVLILSFFLTLFWGIWEIVRTPEHNPFSPSSTFSRYFYNSIFVPLQSTMFAILSFFIASAAYRAFRAKEFNSALLLVSAVIVMLGRIPLGQSAAPYVITIIFLIFAWYFYSESVGITETKIKLIYILIALLFVVLIYPIGWVYLRQHIPSFSDWVMNVPQMAGKRGIMIGIALGGIAMSIRIILGIERTYMK
;
A
#
# COMPACT_ATOMS: atom_id res chain seq x y z
N MET A 1 10.42 -24.42 -32.76
CA MET A 1 10.76 -25.72 -32.12
C MET A 1 11.55 -25.64 -30.80
N LYS A 2 12.73 -24.96 -30.68
CA LYS A 2 13.49 -24.95 -29.39
C LYS A 2 12.86 -24.15 -28.23
N LYS A 3 11.82 -23.34 -28.50
CA LYS A 3 11.15 -22.46 -27.52
C LYS A 3 9.72 -22.88 -27.18
N GLU A 4 9.10 -23.74 -28.00
CA GLU A 4 7.72 -24.20 -27.81
C GLU A 4 7.59 -25.16 -26.63
N ILE A 5 8.59 -26.02 -26.41
CA ILE A 5 8.57 -27.00 -25.31
C ILE A 5 8.64 -26.30 -23.94
N PRO A 6 9.60 -25.38 -23.67
CA PRO A 6 9.58 -24.63 -22.41
C PRO A 6 8.30 -23.82 -22.21
N LEU A 7 7.80 -23.19 -23.28
CA LEU A 7 6.57 -22.40 -23.21
C LEU A 7 5.37 -23.28 -22.85
N ALA A 8 5.23 -24.44 -23.47
CA ALA A 8 4.17 -25.41 -23.15
C ALA A 8 4.26 -25.87 -21.69
N ILE A 9 5.47 -26.15 -21.18
CA ILE A 9 5.67 -26.53 -19.77
C ILE A 9 5.24 -25.40 -18.82
N THR A 10 5.62 -24.15 -19.10
CA THR A 10 5.23 -22.99 -18.27
C THR A 10 3.72 -22.74 -18.32
N PHE A 11 3.09 -22.93 -19.48
CA PHE A 11 1.66 -22.76 -19.65
C PHE A 11 0.86 -23.85 -18.90
N ILE A 12 1.26 -25.12 -19.07
CA ILE A 12 0.60 -26.25 -18.41
C ILE A 12 0.76 -26.17 -16.89
N SER A 13 1.95 -25.83 -16.39
CA SER A 13 2.20 -25.67 -14.95
C SER A 13 1.40 -24.51 -14.35
N GLY A 14 1.35 -23.35 -15.02
CA GLY A 14 0.53 -22.22 -14.58
C GLY A 14 -0.97 -22.53 -14.61
N PHE A 15 -1.44 -23.22 -15.65
CA PHE A 15 -2.85 -23.64 -15.76
C PHE A 15 -3.24 -24.66 -14.69
N LEU A 16 -2.37 -25.63 -14.39
CA LEU A 16 -2.57 -26.59 -13.29
C LEU A 16 -2.67 -25.90 -11.93
N LEU A 17 -1.90 -24.83 -11.69
CA LEU A 17 -1.96 -24.07 -10.45
C LEU A 17 -3.29 -23.33 -10.31
N VAL A 18 -3.78 -22.71 -11.40
CA VAL A 18 -5.11 -22.09 -11.42
C VAL A 18 -6.20 -23.13 -11.12
N LEU A 19 -6.14 -24.31 -11.74
CA LEU A 19 -7.10 -25.39 -11.46
C LEU A 19 -7.01 -25.89 -10.01
N ALA A 20 -5.81 -26.01 -9.45
CA ALA A 20 -5.60 -26.44 -8.07
C ALA A 20 -6.24 -25.49 -7.06
N LEU A 21 -6.28 -24.18 -7.33
CA LEU A 21 -6.94 -23.19 -6.47
C LEU A 21 -8.46 -23.37 -6.36
N PHE A 22 -9.11 -24.00 -7.35
CA PHE A 22 -10.56 -24.23 -7.35
C PHE A 22 -10.96 -25.65 -6.92
N ILE A 23 -10.01 -26.60 -6.81
CA ILE A 23 -10.28 -28.02 -6.51
C ILE A 23 -9.52 -28.46 -5.26
N PRO A 24 -10.10 -28.32 -4.05
CA PRO A 24 -9.44 -28.65 -2.78
C PRO A 24 -9.55 -30.14 -2.42
N HIS A 25 -9.40 -31.05 -3.38
CA HIS A 25 -9.37 -32.50 -3.11
C HIS A 25 -8.18 -33.17 -3.79
N LYS A 26 -7.71 -34.29 -3.23
CA LYS A 26 -6.64 -35.10 -3.86
C LYS A 26 -7.08 -35.53 -5.27
N PRO A 27 -6.20 -35.50 -6.27
CA PRO A 27 -4.74 -35.31 -6.21
C PRO A 27 -4.26 -33.85 -6.23
N PHE A 28 -5.14 -32.87 -6.48
CA PHE A 28 -4.77 -31.46 -6.70
C PHE A 28 -4.58 -30.65 -5.41
N GLY A 29 -5.16 -31.10 -4.29
CA GLY A 29 -5.13 -30.36 -3.01
C GLY A 29 -3.74 -30.13 -2.40
N ASN A 30 -2.72 -30.92 -2.76
CA ASN A 30 -1.35 -30.75 -2.26
C ASN A 30 -0.44 -30.00 -3.24
N LEU A 31 -0.94 -29.62 -4.43
CA LEU A 31 -0.11 -28.96 -5.43
C LEU A 31 0.34 -27.58 -4.99
N GLU A 32 -0.52 -26.81 -4.30
CA GLU A 32 -0.15 -25.49 -3.79
C GLU A 32 1.08 -25.55 -2.87
N GLU A 33 1.11 -26.51 -1.95
CA GLU A 33 2.24 -26.71 -1.03
C GLU A 33 3.51 -27.08 -1.79
N ILE A 34 3.44 -28.04 -2.72
CA ILE A 34 4.58 -28.45 -3.56
C ILE A 34 5.11 -27.26 -4.38
N PHE A 35 4.21 -26.49 -5.02
CA PHE A 35 4.61 -25.32 -5.80
C PHE A 35 5.21 -24.22 -4.92
N ASN A 36 4.69 -24.01 -3.71
CA ASN A 36 5.25 -23.07 -2.74
C ASN A 36 6.66 -23.51 -2.30
N ASP A 37 6.90 -24.80 -2.06
CA ASP A 37 8.23 -25.31 -1.73
C ASP A 37 9.23 -25.07 -2.87
N TRP A 38 8.85 -25.42 -4.10
CA TRP A 38 9.67 -25.13 -5.28
C TRP A 38 9.90 -23.64 -5.48
N TYR A 39 8.88 -22.81 -5.26
CA TYR A 39 8.98 -21.36 -5.32
C TYR A 39 9.97 -20.83 -4.28
N ILE A 40 9.92 -21.31 -3.04
CA ILE A 40 10.86 -20.92 -1.98
C ILE A 40 12.30 -21.28 -2.39
N ILE A 41 12.53 -22.51 -2.87
CA ILE A 41 13.86 -22.94 -3.33
C ILE A 41 14.37 -22.04 -4.48
N VAL A 42 13.55 -21.85 -5.52
CA VAL A 42 13.91 -21.04 -6.69
C VAL A 42 14.11 -19.57 -6.31
N SER A 43 13.29 -19.02 -5.42
CA SER A 43 13.42 -17.64 -4.94
C SER A 43 14.71 -17.44 -4.16
N GLY A 44 15.18 -18.43 -3.39
CA GLY A 44 16.49 -18.41 -2.73
C GLY A 44 17.64 -18.27 -3.73
N PHE A 45 17.66 -19.08 -4.80
CA PHE A 45 18.66 -18.94 -5.87
C PHE A 45 18.52 -17.63 -6.63
N THR A 46 17.29 -17.18 -6.88
CA THR A 46 17.01 -15.91 -7.56
C THR A 46 17.51 -14.73 -6.75
N MET A 47 17.40 -14.77 -5.42
CA MET A 47 17.92 -13.74 -4.53
C MET A 47 19.44 -13.64 -4.65
N LEU A 48 20.15 -14.76 -4.72
CA LEU A 48 21.60 -14.77 -4.95
C LEU A 48 21.96 -14.16 -6.31
N LEU A 49 21.26 -14.53 -7.39
CA LEU A 49 21.45 -13.94 -8.72
C LEU A 49 21.12 -12.43 -8.73
N GLY A 50 20.12 -12.01 -7.96
CA GLY A 50 19.76 -10.60 -7.79
C GLY A 50 20.87 -9.80 -7.11
N ILE A 51 21.47 -10.36 -6.05
CA ILE A 51 22.62 -9.75 -5.37
C ILE A 51 23.83 -9.68 -6.31
N ASP A 52 24.15 -10.78 -7.00
CA ASP A 52 25.25 -10.81 -7.95
C ASP A 52 25.08 -9.78 -9.07
N SER A 53 23.90 -9.73 -9.68
CA SER A 53 23.56 -8.75 -10.72
C SER A 53 23.70 -7.31 -10.22
N LEU A 54 23.16 -7.01 -9.02
CA LEU A 54 23.24 -5.68 -8.42
C LEU A 54 24.68 -5.25 -8.16
N LEU A 55 25.48 -6.13 -7.55
CA LEU A 55 26.88 -5.84 -7.22
C LEU A 55 27.73 -5.74 -8.48
N SER A 56 27.63 -6.71 -9.39
CA SER A 56 28.40 -6.75 -10.64
C SER A 56 28.10 -5.56 -11.55
N TYR A 57 26.83 -5.14 -11.65
CA TYR A 57 26.44 -3.95 -12.41
C TYR A 57 27.02 -2.66 -11.81
N ASN A 58 26.83 -2.44 -10.51
CA ASN A 58 27.32 -1.22 -9.85
C ASN A 58 28.84 -1.19 -9.75
N PHE A 59 29.50 -2.34 -9.55
CA PHE A 59 30.96 -2.44 -9.52
C PHE A 59 31.57 -2.13 -10.89
N SER A 60 30.95 -2.62 -11.98
CA SER A 60 31.35 -2.28 -13.34
C SER A 60 31.22 -0.78 -13.62
N LYS A 61 30.13 -0.15 -13.13
CA LYS A 61 29.89 1.30 -13.24
C LYS A 61 30.98 2.13 -12.55
N ILE A 62 31.42 1.68 -11.37
CA ILE A 62 32.53 2.30 -10.62
C ILE A 62 33.86 2.12 -11.37
N ARG A 63 34.15 0.90 -11.85
CA ARG A 63 35.40 0.60 -12.58
C ARG A 63 35.51 1.41 -13.88
N ARG A 64 34.39 1.65 -14.56
CA ARG A 64 34.32 2.45 -15.79
C ARG A 64 34.26 3.96 -15.55
N LYS A 65 34.22 4.40 -14.29
CA LYS A 65 34.12 5.82 -13.88
C LYS A 65 32.98 6.57 -14.58
N GLU A 66 31.81 5.94 -14.66
CA GLU A 66 30.64 6.60 -15.25
C GLU A 66 30.17 7.78 -14.38
N LYS A 67 29.38 8.68 -14.95
CA LYS A 67 28.93 9.93 -14.30
C LYS A 67 28.26 9.69 -12.93
N ASP A 68 27.53 8.59 -12.76
CA ASP A 68 26.84 8.28 -11.50
C ASP A 68 27.59 7.27 -10.61
N ALA A 69 28.88 7.02 -10.87
CA ALA A 69 29.71 6.12 -10.07
C ALA A 69 29.70 6.41 -8.55
N PRO A 70 29.63 7.68 -8.08
CA PRO A 70 29.53 7.96 -6.65
C PRO A 70 28.28 7.34 -6.01
N TYR A 71 27.13 7.36 -6.68
CA TYR A 71 25.89 6.78 -6.16
C TYR A 71 25.96 5.25 -6.12
N SER A 72 26.58 4.64 -7.14
CA SER A 72 26.85 3.19 -7.14
C SER A 72 27.78 2.77 -6.01
N LEU A 73 28.79 3.58 -5.65
CA LEU A 73 29.67 3.32 -4.52
C LEU A 73 28.89 3.36 -3.20
N VAL A 74 28.07 4.40 -3.00
CA VAL A 74 27.23 4.52 -1.81
C VAL A 74 26.28 3.34 -1.68
N LEU A 75 25.68 2.87 -2.78
CA LEU A 75 24.81 1.69 -2.79
C LEU A 75 25.55 0.44 -2.32
N ILE A 76 26.73 0.14 -2.89
CA ILE A 76 27.51 -1.06 -2.53
C ILE A 76 27.93 -1.00 -1.05
N LEU A 77 28.42 0.16 -0.58
CA LEU A 77 28.76 0.34 0.84
C LEU A 77 27.56 0.13 1.74
N SER A 78 26.40 0.71 1.38
CA SER A 78 25.16 0.59 2.15
C SER A 78 24.66 -0.86 2.20
N PHE A 79 24.81 -1.60 1.10
CA PHE A 79 24.48 -3.03 1.03
C PHE A 79 25.29 -3.83 2.06
N PHE A 80 26.63 -3.69 2.04
CA PHE A 80 27.49 -4.42 2.97
C PHE A 80 27.30 -3.98 4.43
N LEU A 81 27.15 -2.68 4.68
CA LEU A 81 26.84 -2.16 6.02
C LEU A 81 25.56 -2.79 6.58
N THR A 82 24.50 -2.85 5.76
CA THR A 82 23.21 -3.42 6.17
C THR A 82 23.33 -4.93 6.41
N LEU A 83 24.02 -5.64 5.52
CA LEU A 83 24.21 -7.09 5.61
C LEU A 83 25.02 -7.47 6.86
N PHE A 84 26.15 -6.83 7.08
CA PHE A 84 26.99 -7.11 8.25
C PHE A 84 26.32 -6.70 9.55
N TRP A 85 25.60 -5.57 9.58
CA TRP A 85 24.85 -5.15 10.76
C TRP A 85 23.73 -6.14 11.09
N GLY A 86 22.96 -6.60 10.08
CA GLY A 86 21.92 -7.61 10.29
C GLY A 86 22.47 -8.93 10.83
N ILE A 87 23.57 -9.43 10.26
CA ILE A 87 24.23 -10.66 10.74
C ILE A 87 24.78 -10.49 12.15
N TRP A 88 25.41 -9.36 12.43
CA TRP A 88 25.95 -9.08 13.76
C TRP A 88 24.87 -9.06 14.83
N GLU A 89 23.68 -8.52 14.52
CA GLU A 89 22.55 -8.51 15.43
C GLU A 89 21.96 -9.90 15.67
N ILE A 90 21.90 -10.75 14.63
CA ILE A 90 21.47 -12.16 14.75
C ILE A 90 22.34 -12.93 15.76
N VAL A 91 23.66 -12.70 15.72
CA VAL A 91 24.60 -13.41 16.60
C VAL A 91 24.61 -12.84 18.02
N ARG A 92 24.38 -11.53 18.17
CA ARG A 92 24.46 -10.84 19.45
C ARG A 92 23.19 -10.98 20.30
N THR A 93 22.01 -10.99 19.67
CA THR A 93 20.73 -10.89 20.38
C THR A 93 20.21 -12.27 20.75
N PRO A 94 19.73 -12.51 21.99
CA PRO A 94 19.23 -13.82 22.43
C PRO A 94 18.11 -14.40 21.56
N GLU A 95 17.32 -13.52 20.94
CA GLU A 95 16.21 -13.88 20.06
C GLU A 95 16.66 -14.34 18.67
N HIS A 96 17.95 -14.21 18.33
CA HIS A 96 18.54 -14.52 17.02
C HIS A 96 17.77 -13.89 15.83
N ASN A 97 17.09 -12.78 16.10
CA ASN A 97 16.22 -12.11 15.15
C ASN A 97 16.58 -10.62 15.10
N PRO A 98 17.04 -10.10 13.94
CA PRO A 98 17.48 -8.72 13.80
C PRO A 98 16.29 -7.74 13.76
N PHE A 99 15.05 -8.24 13.75
CA PHE A 99 13.83 -7.43 13.72
C PHE A 99 13.13 -7.37 15.08
N SER A 100 13.72 -7.93 16.15
CA SER A 100 13.13 -7.84 17.48
C SER A 100 13.04 -6.38 17.96
N PRO A 101 12.06 -6.01 18.81
CA PRO A 101 11.97 -4.66 19.38
C PRO A 101 13.19 -4.27 20.23
N SER A 102 13.89 -5.26 20.78
CA SER A 102 15.11 -5.12 21.57
C SER A 102 16.36 -4.85 20.71
N SER A 103 16.29 -5.12 19.40
CA SER A 103 17.45 -5.06 18.52
C SER A 103 17.81 -3.64 18.07
N THR A 104 19.12 -3.42 17.93
CA THR A 104 19.69 -2.18 17.40
C THR A 104 19.33 -2.01 15.92
N PHE A 105 19.36 -3.11 15.16
CA PHE A 105 19.02 -3.11 13.73
C PHE A 105 17.58 -2.64 13.48
N SER A 106 16.60 -3.20 14.20
CA SER A 106 15.19 -2.76 14.08
C SER A 106 15.01 -1.29 14.44
N ARG A 107 15.64 -0.84 15.54
CA ARG A 107 15.48 0.55 16.01
C ARG A 107 16.10 1.58 15.06
N TYR A 108 17.33 1.37 14.63
CA TYR A 108 18.07 2.38 13.85
C TYR A 108 17.93 2.17 12.36
N PHE A 109 18.21 0.97 11.85
CA PHE A 109 18.11 0.72 10.42
C PHE A 109 16.64 0.68 9.97
N TYR A 110 15.81 -0.17 10.58
CA TYR A 110 14.44 -0.35 10.10
C TYR A 110 13.56 0.88 10.38
N ASN A 111 13.43 1.31 11.64
CA ASN A 111 12.51 2.39 11.99
C ASN A 111 13.01 3.79 11.61
N SER A 112 14.33 4.03 11.62
CA SER A 112 14.85 5.39 11.38
C SER A 112 15.34 5.61 9.95
N ILE A 113 15.74 4.57 9.22
CA ILE A 113 16.22 4.70 7.84
C ILE A 113 15.19 4.12 6.86
N PHE A 114 14.84 2.84 6.99
CA PHE A 114 14.00 2.15 6.02
C PHE A 114 12.56 2.69 5.99
N VAL A 115 11.90 2.81 7.15
CA VAL A 115 10.51 3.27 7.24
C VAL A 115 10.31 4.69 6.71
N PRO A 116 11.15 5.70 7.06
CA PRO A 116 11.03 7.03 6.49
C PRO A 116 11.33 7.07 4.99
N LEU A 117 12.35 6.36 4.50
CA LEU A 117 12.64 6.29 3.07
C LEU A 117 11.48 5.68 2.29
N GLN A 118 10.91 4.57 2.77
CA GLN A 118 9.71 3.97 2.20
C GLN A 118 8.55 4.98 2.20
N SER A 119 8.34 5.68 3.31
CA SER A 119 7.29 6.71 3.43
C SER A 119 7.48 7.84 2.42
N THR A 120 8.71 8.26 2.13
CA THR A 120 8.99 9.29 1.11
C THR A 120 8.63 8.82 -0.30
N MET A 121 8.93 7.56 -0.65
CA MET A 121 8.55 6.99 -1.95
C MET A 121 7.02 6.91 -2.09
N PHE A 122 6.32 6.47 -1.04
CA PHE A 122 4.86 6.45 -1.03
C PHE A 122 4.23 7.84 -1.04
N ALA A 123 4.82 8.82 -0.33
CA ALA A 123 4.35 10.20 -0.33
C ALA A 123 4.45 10.83 -1.73
N ILE A 124 5.58 10.63 -2.42
CA ILE A 124 5.78 11.08 -3.80
C ILE A 124 4.79 10.39 -4.74
N LEU A 125 4.60 9.07 -4.61
CA LEU A 125 3.62 8.32 -5.40
C LEU A 125 2.20 8.84 -5.17
N SER A 126 1.81 9.08 -3.92
CA SER A 126 0.50 9.64 -3.56
C SER A 126 0.29 11.02 -4.17
N PHE A 127 1.30 11.89 -4.10
CA PHE A 127 1.26 13.21 -4.75
C PHE A 127 1.06 13.10 -6.26
N PHE A 128 1.77 12.19 -6.94
CA PHE A 128 1.61 11.99 -8.38
C PHE A 128 0.26 11.38 -8.75
N ILE A 129 -0.24 10.41 -7.98
CA ILE A 129 -1.59 9.87 -8.17
C ILE A 129 -2.64 10.98 -7.99
N ALA A 130 -2.51 11.80 -6.96
CA ALA A 130 -3.40 12.93 -6.72
C ALA A 130 -3.33 13.97 -7.84
N SER A 131 -2.14 14.29 -8.34
CA SER A 131 -1.94 15.21 -9.47
C SER A 131 -2.51 14.65 -10.78
N ALA A 132 -2.30 13.36 -11.04
CA ALA A 132 -2.86 12.67 -12.20
C ALA A 132 -4.39 12.58 -12.12
N ALA A 133 -4.91 12.24 -10.94
CA ALA A 133 -6.34 12.22 -10.67
C ALA A 133 -6.95 13.62 -10.82
N TYR A 134 -6.35 14.69 -10.30
CA TYR A 134 -6.82 16.07 -10.50
C TYR A 134 -6.85 16.46 -11.99
N ARG A 135 -5.83 16.04 -12.75
CA ARG A 135 -5.75 16.31 -14.19
C ARG A 135 -6.75 15.48 -15.00
N ALA A 136 -7.04 14.25 -14.59
CA ALA A 136 -8.00 13.34 -15.23
C ALA A 136 -9.46 13.65 -14.84
N PHE A 137 -9.71 13.92 -13.57
CA PHE A 137 -10.94 14.47 -13.01
C PHE A 137 -10.91 15.99 -13.14
N ARG A 138 -10.87 16.50 -14.37
CA ARG A 138 -11.20 17.91 -14.61
C ARG A 138 -12.65 18.09 -14.16
N ALA A 139 -12.85 18.64 -12.97
CA ALA A 139 -14.13 18.82 -12.30
C ALA A 139 -15.10 19.57 -13.23
N LYS A 140 -15.86 18.80 -14.01
CA LYS A 140 -16.95 19.29 -14.85
C LYS A 140 -18.30 18.72 -14.42
N GLU A 141 -18.31 17.60 -13.70
CA GLU A 141 -19.53 16.87 -13.34
C GLU A 141 -19.71 16.81 -11.81
N PHE A 142 -20.92 17.18 -11.34
CA PHE A 142 -21.30 17.19 -9.92
C PHE A 142 -21.06 15.83 -9.23
N ASN A 143 -21.25 14.73 -9.97
CA ASN A 143 -21.03 13.36 -9.48
C ASN A 143 -19.55 13.07 -9.17
N SER A 144 -18.62 13.59 -9.96
CA SER A 144 -17.17 13.40 -9.72
C SER A 144 -16.69 14.24 -8.54
N ALA A 145 -17.28 15.43 -8.33
CA ALA A 145 -17.02 16.24 -7.15
C ALA A 145 -17.52 15.57 -5.86
N LEU A 146 -18.72 14.96 -5.91
CA LEU A 146 -19.24 14.15 -4.80
C LEU A 146 -18.34 12.95 -4.47
N LEU A 147 -17.83 12.24 -5.48
CA LEU A 147 -16.88 11.15 -5.29
C LEU A 147 -15.55 11.64 -4.68
N LEU A 148 -15.04 12.79 -5.13
CA LEU A 148 -13.82 13.40 -4.58
C LEU A 148 -14.00 13.79 -3.11
N VAL A 149 -15.09 14.49 -2.78
CA VAL A 149 -15.42 14.91 -1.40
C VAL A 149 -15.62 13.68 -0.51
N SER A 150 -16.33 12.67 -1.00
CA SER A 150 -16.51 11.40 -0.28
C SER A 150 -15.18 10.70 -0.03
N ALA A 151 -14.29 10.64 -1.03
CA ALA A 151 -12.97 10.05 -0.88
C ALA A 151 -12.10 10.81 0.13
N VAL A 152 -12.17 12.14 0.17
CA VAL A 152 -11.45 12.98 1.14
C VAL A 152 -11.94 12.75 2.57
N ILE A 153 -13.26 12.72 2.79
CA ILE A 153 -13.86 12.43 4.11
C ILE A 153 -13.45 11.03 4.58
N VAL A 154 -13.51 10.05 3.68
CA VAL A 154 -13.11 8.67 3.96
C VAL A 154 -11.60 8.54 4.23
N MET A 155 -10.75 9.30 3.54
CA MET A 155 -9.30 9.31 3.78
C MET A 155 -8.93 10.00 5.11
N LEU A 156 -9.59 11.09 5.48
CA LEU A 156 -9.38 11.79 6.76
C LEU A 156 -9.71 10.90 7.97
N GLY A 157 -10.72 10.04 7.88
CA GLY A 157 -11.06 9.07 8.92
C GLY A 157 -10.02 7.95 9.13
N ARG A 158 -9.04 7.82 8.23
CA ARG A 158 -8.07 6.70 8.20
C ARG A 158 -6.64 7.07 8.57
N ILE A 159 -6.36 8.35 8.82
CA ILE A 159 -5.05 8.76 9.34
C ILE A 159 -5.02 8.39 10.84
N PRO A 160 -3.92 7.87 11.41
CA PRO A 160 -3.82 7.58 12.85
C PRO A 160 -4.12 8.82 13.73
N LEU A 161 -3.70 10.01 13.28
CA LEU A 161 -4.12 11.30 13.85
C LEU A 161 -5.58 11.66 13.53
N GLY A 162 -6.11 11.12 12.44
CA GLY A 162 -7.51 11.22 12.00
C GLY A 162 -8.50 10.54 12.94
N GLN A 163 -8.16 9.44 13.61
CA GLN A 163 -9.02 8.87 14.66
C GLN A 163 -9.18 9.81 15.85
N SER A 164 -8.10 10.52 16.21
CA SER A 164 -8.15 11.54 17.26
C SER A 164 -8.80 12.82 16.76
N ALA A 165 -8.61 13.19 15.49
CA ALA A 165 -9.14 14.40 14.88
C ALA A 165 -10.61 14.30 14.46
N ALA A 166 -11.12 13.10 14.12
CA ALA A 166 -12.45 12.87 13.58
C ALA A 166 -13.58 13.34 14.50
N PRO A 167 -13.54 13.12 15.83
CA PRO A 167 -14.51 13.70 16.75
C PRO A 167 -14.56 15.23 16.63
N TYR A 168 -13.40 15.90 16.54
CA TYR A 168 -13.33 17.35 16.42
C TYR A 168 -13.84 17.86 15.07
N VAL A 169 -13.47 17.21 13.96
CA VAL A 169 -13.94 17.59 12.61
C VAL A 169 -15.46 17.46 12.50
N ILE A 170 -16.03 16.36 13.01
CA ILE A 170 -17.48 16.14 13.00
C ILE A 170 -18.18 17.13 13.94
N THR A 171 -17.60 17.42 15.10
CA THR A 171 -18.10 18.46 16.01
C THR A 171 -18.19 19.82 15.31
N ILE A 172 -17.15 20.20 14.55
CA ILE A 172 -17.13 21.45 13.77
C ILE A 172 -18.21 21.46 12.70
N ILE A 173 -18.39 20.36 11.96
CA ILE A 173 -19.44 20.25 10.94
C ILE A 173 -20.83 20.39 11.56
N PHE A 174 -21.10 19.71 12.67
CA PHE A 174 -22.38 19.80 13.38
C PHE A 174 -22.64 21.20 13.94
N LEU A 175 -21.59 21.90 14.41
CA LEU A 175 -21.70 23.30 14.82
C LEU A 175 -22.01 24.23 13.65
N ILE A 176 -21.41 24.02 12.48
CA ILE A 176 -21.72 24.78 11.26
C ILE A 176 -23.18 24.57 10.85
N PHE A 177 -23.67 23.33 10.88
CA PHE A 177 -25.09 23.04 10.58
C PHE A 177 -26.03 23.65 11.63
N ALA A 178 -25.72 23.52 12.92
CA ALA A 178 -26.51 24.13 13.99
C ALA A 178 -26.59 25.66 13.82
N TRP A 179 -25.47 26.30 13.49
CA TRP A 179 -25.40 27.73 13.22
C TRP A 179 -26.22 28.11 11.98
N TYR A 180 -26.10 27.36 10.89
CA TYR A 180 -26.87 27.58 9.65
C TYR A 180 -28.38 27.52 9.89
N PHE A 181 -28.88 26.47 10.55
CA PHE A 181 -30.31 26.33 10.84
C PHE A 181 -30.80 27.40 11.82
N TYR A 182 -29.96 27.82 12.77
CA TYR A 182 -30.28 28.92 13.66
C TYR A 182 -30.36 30.26 12.92
N SER A 183 -29.38 30.57 12.05
CA SER A 183 -29.39 31.81 11.27
C SER A 183 -30.58 31.90 10.32
N GLU A 184 -30.95 30.79 9.70
CA GLU A 184 -32.13 30.73 8.82
C GLU A 184 -33.43 30.94 9.61
N SER A 185 -33.51 30.47 10.86
CA SER A 185 -34.69 30.66 11.72
C SER A 185 -35.00 32.12 12.05
N VAL A 186 -34.01 33.02 11.98
CA VAL A 186 -34.18 34.45 12.29
C VAL A 186 -34.99 35.16 11.21
N GLY A 187 -34.88 34.73 9.94
CA GLY A 187 -35.60 35.32 8.80
C GLY A 187 -37.05 34.85 8.65
N ILE A 188 -37.49 33.85 9.41
CA ILE A 188 -38.80 33.21 9.24
C ILE A 188 -39.84 33.91 10.14
N THR A 189 -40.91 34.41 9.52
CA THR A 189 -42.01 35.13 10.23
C THR A 189 -43.05 34.16 10.81
N GLU A 190 -43.27 33.02 10.17
CA GLU A 190 -44.19 31.95 10.60
C GLU A 190 -43.69 31.24 11.88
N THR A 191 -44.42 31.39 12.99
CA THR A 191 -44.02 30.84 14.31
C THR A 191 -43.81 29.33 14.31
N LYS A 192 -44.65 28.57 13.60
CA LYS A 192 -44.53 27.10 13.53
C LYS A 192 -43.27 26.67 12.79
N ILE A 193 -42.95 27.33 11.68
CA ILE A 193 -41.78 27.03 10.85
C ILE A 193 -40.51 27.45 11.58
N LYS A 194 -40.51 28.63 12.21
CA LYS A 194 -39.40 29.10 13.04
C LYS A 194 -39.07 28.12 14.17
N LEU A 195 -40.08 27.57 14.84
CA LEU A 195 -39.89 26.59 15.91
C LEU A 195 -39.23 25.29 15.39
N ILE A 196 -39.59 24.85 14.19
CA ILE A 196 -38.99 23.67 13.54
C ILE A 196 -37.50 23.89 13.27
N TYR A 197 -37.12 25.03 12.70
CA TYR A 197 -35.70 25.33 12.42
C TYR A 197 -34.85 25.45 13.69
N ILE A 198 -35.41 26.02 14.76
CA ILE A 198 -34.75 26.09 16.07
C ILE A 198 -34.60 24.68 16.69
N LEU A 199 -35.62 23.83 16.59
CA LEU A 199 -35.55 22.44 17.06
C LEU A 199 -34.51 21.63 16.28
N ILE A 200 -34.40 21.84 14.96
CA ILE A 200 -33.37 21.20 14.13
C ILE A 200 -31.97 21.69 14.53
N ALA A 201 -31.77 22.99 14.74
CA ALA A 201 -30.50 23.53 15.22
C ALA A 201 -30.11 22.93 16.59
N LEU A 202 -31.07 22.85 17.52
CA LEU A 202 -30.88 22.25 18.84
C LEU A 202 -30.54 20.75 18.75
N LEU A 203 -31.22 20.01 17.87
CA LEU A 203 -30.94 18.60 17.59
C LEU A 203 -29.48 18.41 17.15
N PHE A 204 -28.99 19.22 16.21
CA PHE A 204 -27.59 19.16 15.78
C PHE A 204 -26.61 19.42 16.93
N VAL A 205 -26.91 20.35 17.85
CA VAL A 205 -26.07 20.60 19.04
C VAL A 205 -26.08 19.39 20.00
N VAL A 206 -27.25 18.82 20.28
CA VAL A 206 -27.39 17.67 21.20
C VAL A 206 -26.70 16.43 20.66
N LEU A 207 -26.70 16.23 19.33
CA LEU A 207 -26.08 15.08 18.68
C LEU A 207 -24.55 15.11 18.66
N ILE A 208 -23.91 16.26 18.91
CA ILE A 208 -22.44 16.42 18.93
C ILE A 208 -21.78 15.43 19.88
N TYR A 209 -22.29 15.32 21.11
CA TYR A 209 -21.65 14.55 22.17
C TYR A 209 -21.81 13.03 22.01
N PRO A 210 -23.02 12.47 21.81
CA PRO A 210 -23.18 11.03 21.64
C PRO A 210 -22.57 10.53 20.33
N ILE A 211 -22.83 11.18 19.20
CA ILE A 211 -22.39 10.69 17.88
C ILE A 211 -20.89 10.96 17.69
N GLY A 212 -20.45 12.21 17.87
CA GLY A 212 -19.08 12.63 17.59
C GLY A 212 -18.02 11.98 18.50
N TRP A 213 -18.29 11.92 19.81
CA TRP A 213 -17.30 11.49 20.80
C TRP A 213 -17.39 10.02 21.21
N VAL A 214 -18.58 9.44 21.29
CA VAL A 214 -18.79 8.08 21.82
C VAL A 214 -18.93 7.05 20.70
N TYR A 215 -19.91 7.21 19.80
CA TYR A 215 -20.18 6.21 18.75
C TYR A 215 -19.05 6.07 17.73
N LEU A 216 -18.53 7.19 17.23
CA LEU A 216 -17.46 7.19 16.23
C LEU A 216 -16.13 6.65 16.79
N ARG A 217 -15.75 6.99 18.04
CA ARG A 217 -14.52 6.47 18.64
C ARG A 217 -14.52 4.94 18.76
N GLN A 218 -15.69 4.32 18.96
CA GLN A 218 -15.83 2.87 19.11
C GLN A 218 -15.99 2.12 17.78
N HIS A 219 -16.62 2.72 16.76
CA HIS A 219 -16.93 2.03 15.49
C HIS A 219 -15.99 2.38 14.33
N ILE A 220 -15.20 3.46 14.41
CA ILE A 220 -14.17 3.78 13.42
C ILE A 220 -13.16 2.63 13.23
N PRO A 221 -12.68 1.93 14.29
CA PRO A 221 -11.75 0.81 14.11
C PRO A 221 -12.31 -0.29 13.20
N SER A 222 -13.54 -0.76 13.46
CA SER A 222 -14.19 -1.82 12.66
C SER A 222 -14.45 -1.41 11.22
N PHE A 223 -14.83 -0.15 10.99
CA PHE A 223 -15.01 0.38 9.64
C PHE A 223 -13.67 0.52 8.90
N SER A 224 -12.62 0.95 9.61
CA SER A 224 -11.25 1.01 9.09
C SER A 224 -10.74 -0.38 8.71
N ASP A 225 -11.01 -1.39 9.55
CA ASP A 225 -10.63 -2.78 9.27
C ASP A 225 -11.39 -3.34 8.07
N TRP A 226 -12.71 -3.10 7.98
CA TRP A 226 -13.51 -3.52 6.82
C TRP A 226 -12.98 -2.92 5.52
N VAL A 227 -12.67 -1.63 5.54
CA VAL A 227 -12.02 -0.94 4.43
C VAL A 227 -10.68 -1.59 4.07
N MET A 228 -9.84 -1.84 5.07
CA MET A 228 -8.47 -2.28 4.83
C MET A 228 -8.51 -3.68 4.23
N ASN A 229 -9.42 -4.52 4.73
CA ASN A 229 -9.59 -5.90 4.32
C ASN A 229 -10.40 -6.08 3.04
N VAL A 230 -11.24 -5.10 2.64
CA VAL A 230 -12.09 -5.21 1.45
C VAL A 230 -11.56 -4.34 0.29
N PRO A 231 -11.82 -3.02 0.18
CA PRO A 231 -11.38 -2.24 -0.97
C PRO A 231 -9.87 -2.05 -1.08
N GLN A 232 -9.14 -1.85 0.04
CA GLN A 232 -7.69 -1.71 -0.04
C GLN A 232 -7.01 -3.02 -0.43
N MET A 233 -7.43 -4.14 0.17
CA MET A 233 -6.95 -5.45 -0.28
C MET A 233 -7.36 -5.76 -1.72
N ALA A 234 -8.54 -5.32 -2.19
CA ALA A 234 -8.92 -5.43 -3.60
C ALA A 234 -7.96 -4.64 -4.53
N GLY A 235 -7.64 -3.40 -4.18
CA GLY A 235 -6.65 -2.59 -4.91
C GLY A 235 -5.25 -3.20 -4.87
N LYS A 236 -4.79 -3.64 -3.69
CA LYS A 236 -3.51 -4.34 -3.51
C LYS A 236 -3.44 -5.59 -4.36
N ARG A 237 -4.52 -6.39 -4.40
CA ARG A 237 -4.63 -7.58 -5.26
C ARG A 237 -4.55 -7.20 -6.74
N GLY A 238 -5.25 -6.15 -7.17
CA GLY A 238 -5.15 -5.65 -8.56
C GLY A 238 -3.72 -5.26 -8.96
N ILE A 239 -3.01 -4.56 -8.08
CA ILE A 239 -1.59 -4.21 -8.30
C ILE A 239 -0.73 -5.47 -8.35
N MET A 240 -0.89 -6.40 -7.40
CA MET A 240 -0.13 -7.65 -7.38
C MET A 240 -0.38 -8.50 -8.63
N ILE A 241 -1.62 -8.58 -9.12
CA ILE A 241 -1.97 -9.25 -10.38
C ILE A 241 -1.28 -8.53 -11.55
N GLY A 242 -1.30 -7.20 -11.59
CA GLY A 242 -0.63 -6.43 -12.65
C GLY A 242 0.89 -6.64 -12.67
N ILE A 243 1.53 -6.65 -11.49
CA ILE A 243 2.96 -6.95 -11.34
C ILE A 243 3.26 -8.38 -11.79
N ALA A 244 2.44 -9.35 -11.38
CA ALA A 244 2.61 -10.75 -11.76
C ALA A 244 2.49 -10.94 -13.27
N LEU A 245 1.44 -10.38 -13.90
CA LEU A 245 1.24 -10.43 -15.35
C LEU A 245 2.38 -9.72 -16.11
N GLY A 246 2.84 -8.56 -15.63
CA GLY A 246 3.99 -7.85 -16.19
C GLY A 246 5.28 -8.67 -16.11
N GLY A 247 5.52 -9.33 -14.97
CA GLY A 247 6.66 -10.22 -14.77
C GLY A 247 6.61 -11.45 -15.68
N ILE A 248 5.43 -12.05 -15.86
CA ILE A 248 5.22 -13.17 -16.79
C ILE A 248 5.48 -12.71 -18.22
N ALA A 249 4.94 -11.56 -18.63
CA ALA A 249 5.14 -11.02 -19.97
C ALA A 249 6.63 -10.76 -20.27
N MET A 250 7.35 -10.15 -19.31
CA MET A 250 8.81 -9.95 -19.39
C MET A 250 9.56 -11.29 -19.51
N SER A 251 9.20 -12.26 -18.67
CA SER A 251 9.84 -13.59 -18.68
C SER A 251 9.64 -14.32 -20.01
N ILE A 252 8.43 -14.25 -20.59
CA ILE A 252 8.12 -14.81 -21.91
C ILE A 252 8.96 -14.10 -22.99
N ARG A 253 9.08 -12.77 -22.95
CA ARG A 253 9.90 -12.01 -23.92
C ARG A 253 11.37 -12.41 -23.88
N ILE A 254 11.90 -12.67 -22.69
CA ILE A 254 13.27 -13.16 -22.50
C ILE A 254 13.42 -14.60 -23.04
N ILE A 255 12.51 -15.52 -22.69
CA ILE A 255 12.54 -16.93 -23.17
C ILE A 255 12.40 -16.99 -24.70
N LEU A 256 11.51 -16.17 -25.26
CA LEU A 256 11.33 -16.04 -26.70
C LEU A 256 12.51 -15.31 -27.37
N GLY A 257 13.49 -14.84 -26.61
CA GLY A 257 14.69 -14.15 -27.09
C GLY A 257 14.38 -12.86 -27.85
N ILE A 258 13.19 -12.28 -27.60
CA ILE A 258 12.76 -10.99 -28.15
C ILE A 258 13.52 -9.88 -27.42
N GLU A 259 13.68 -10.02 -26.11
CA GLU A 259 14.50 -9.15 -25.28
C GLU A 259 15.83 -9.84 -24.93
N ARG A 260 16.94 -9.12 -25.10
CA ARG A 260 18.25 -9.61 -24.70
C ARG A 260 18.48 -9.23 -23.24
N THR A 261 18.74 -10.22 -22.39
CA THR A 261 19.17 -10.01 -21.02
C THR A 261 20.45 -9.15 -21.01
N TYR A 262 20.53 -8.18 -20.09
CA TYR A 262 21.69 -7.28 -19.95
C TYR A 262 22.97 -7.99 -19.51
N MET A 263 22.90 -9.28 -19.18
CA MET A 263 24.06 -10.13 -18.89
C MET A 263 24.67 -10.60 -20.20
N LYS A 264 25.79 -9.96 -20.57
CA LYS A 264 26.77 -10.49 -21.52
C LYS A 264 27.86 -11.21 -20.75
#